data_AF-A0A9N9AV58-F1
#
_entry.id   AF-A0A9N9AV58-F1
#
_cell.length_a   1.000
_cell.length_b   1.000
_cell.length_c   1.000
_cell.angle_alpha   90.00
_cell.angle_beta   90.00
_cell.angle_gamma   90.00
#
_symmetry.space_group_name_H-M   'P 1'
#
loop_
_entity.id
_entity.type
_entity.pdbx_description
1 polymer ?
#
loop_
_entity_poly.entity_id
_entity_poly.type
_entity_poly.pdbx_seq_one_letter_code
_entity_poly.pdbx_strand_id
1 'polypeptide(L)'
;GGALASFLAIDIKRYILDPILDERINGIPFNINLTTIGEPRVGNEVYAKIIMNELIFQTTPLKHHVSRITHRNDVITHLPPSKSGFVHHPHEIWVKNIDETYICRDIDYGEPSDDLSCSAGALFFDISVHLFIWDINFTPLCTCDT
;
A
#
# COMPACT_ATOMS: atom_id res chain seq x y z
N GLY A 1 0.01 -3.57 -10.65
CA GLY A 1 1.32 -3.18 -10.08
C GLY A 1 1.34 -3.33 -8.58
N GLY A 2 0.55 -2.53 -7.86
CA GLY A 2 0.54 -2.47 -6.39
C GLY A 2 0.52 -3.83 -5.68
N ALA A 3 -0.43 -4.70 -6.03
CA ALA A 3 -0.53 -6.03 -5.41
C ALA A 3 0.74 -6.89 -5.51
N LEU A 4 1.46 -6.81 -6.63
CA LEU A 4 2.74 -7.53 -6.77
C LEU A 4 3.83 -6.86 -5.93
N ALA A 5 3.85 -5.53 -5.86
CA ALA A 5 4.82 -4.79 -5.06
C ALA A 5 4.69 -5.08 -3.56
N SER A 6 3.47 -5.22 -3.03
CA SER A 6 3.25 -5.58 -1.62
C SER A 6 3.71 -7.00 -1.30
N PHE A 7 3.50 -7.97 -2.20
CA PHE A 7 4.11 -9.30 -2.06
C PHE A 7 5.64 -9.24 -2.11
N LEU A 8 6.22 -8.53 -3.07
CA LEU A 8 7.67 -8.41 -3.23
C LEU A 8 8.34 -7.72 -2.04
N ALA A 9 7.71 -6.73 -1.43
CA ALA A 9 8.26 -6.06 -0.25
C ALA A 9 8.45 -7.06 0.91
N ILE A 10 7.46 -7.92 1.15
CA ILE A 10 7.54 -8.96 2.18
C ILE A 10 8.53 -10.06 1.77
N ASP A 11 8.55 -10.45 0.49
CA ASP A 11 9.47 -11.48 0.00
C ASP A 11 10.93 -11.04 0.08
N ILE A 12 11.25 -9.81 -0.34
CA ILE A 12 12.58 -9.20 -0.20
C ILE A 12 12.98 -9.15 1.26
N LYS A 13 12.09 -8.72 2.15
CA LYS A 13 12.38 -8.68 3.58
C LYS A 13 12.72 -10.07 4.12
N ARG A 14 11.88 -11.05 3.79
CA ARG A 14 12.08 -12.45 4.20
C ARG A 14 13.39 -13.01 3.66
N TYR A 15 13.73 -12.70 2.41
CA TYR A 15 14.97 -13.13 1.76
C TYR A 15 16.20 -12.51 2.42
N ILE A 16 16.16 -11.22 2.76
CA ILE A 16 17.27 -10.54 3.44
C ILE A 16 17.46 -11.08 4.87
N LEU A 17 16.38 -11.43 5.56
CA LEU A 17 16.41 -12.03 6.89
C LEU A 17 16.66 -13.55 6.88
N ASP A 18 16.85 -14.17 5.72
CA ASP A 18 17.20 -15.58 5.63
C ASP A 18 18.59 -15.80 6.28
N PRO A 19 18.74 -16.76 7.22
CA PRO A 19 20.00 -16.95 7.96
C PRO A 19 21.24 -17.16 7.08
N ILE A 20 21.08 -17.79 5.92
CA ILE A 20 22.20 -18.07 4.99
C ILE A 20 22.66 -16.78 4.30
N LEU A 21 21.72 -15.88 4.02
CA LEU A 21 22.00 -14.57 3.46
C LEU A 21 22.46 -13.60 4.54
N ASP A 22 21.84 -13.62 5.72
CA ASP A 22 22.22 -12.82 6.88
C ASP A 22 23.71 -12.97 7.20
N GLU A 23 24.30 -14.16 7.08
CA GLU A 23 25.76 -14.34 7.23
C GLU A 23 26.60 -13.56 6.20
N ARG A 24 26.07 -13.31 4.99
CA ARG A 24 26.74 -12.57 3.90
C ARG A 24 26.48 -11.07 3.93
N ILE A 25 25.31 -10.65 4.42
CA ILE A 25 24.87 -9.25 4.49
C ILE A 25 24.91 -8.71 5.93
N ASN A 26 25.47 -9.50 6.87
CA ASN A 26 25.48 -9.21 8.31
C ASN A 26 25.94 -7.78 8.58
N GLY A 27 25.07 -7.00 9.21
CA GLY A 27 25.36 -5.62 9.59
C GLY A 27 25.22 -4.57 8.48
N ILE A 28 24.78 -4.92 7.27
CA ILE A 28 24.44 -3.93 6.24
C ILE A 28 23.01 -3.41 6.50
N PRO A 29 22.84 -2.13 6.85
CA PRO A 29 21.52 -1.57 7.06
C PRO A 29 20.77 -1.48 5.72
N PHE A 30 19.53 -1.98 5.70
CA PHE A 30 18.64 -1.83 4.56
C PHE A 30 17.31 -1.21 4.99
N ASN A 31 16.66 -0.53 4.05
CA ASN A 31 15.32 0.00 4.27
C ASN A 31 14.40 -0.35 3.10
N ILE A 32 13.17 -0.76 3.41
CA ILE A 32 12.14 -1.10 2.43
C ILE A 32 11.14 0.05 2.40
N ASN A 33 11.03 0.67 1.23
CA ASN A 33 10.01 1.68 0.94
C ASN A 33 9.01 1.08 -0.05
N LEU A 34 7.84 0.71 0.43
CA LEU A 34 6.72 0.23 -0.36
C LEU A 34 5.77 1.40 -0.63
N THR A 35 5.69 1.81 -1.89
CA THR A 35 4.68 2.76 -2.35
C THR A 35 3.85 2.12 -3.44
N THR A 36 2.54 2.10 -3.26
CA THR A 36 1.59 1.59 -4.25
C THR A 36 0.60 2.68 -4.64
N ILE A 37 0.10 2.60 -5.87
CA ILE A 37 -0.88 3.54 -6.42
C ILE A 37 -2.05 2.71 -6.94
N GLY A 38 -3.27 3.06 -6.52
CA GLY A 38 -4.49 2.36 -6.93
C GLY A 38 -4.47 0.87 -6.59
N GLU A 39 -3.82 0.48 -5.49
CA GLU A 39 -3.66 -0.93 -5.13
C GLU A 39 -5.00 -1.58 -4.72
N PRO A 40 -5.38 -2.72 -5.34
CA PRO A 40 -6.49 -3.53 -4.87
C PRO A 40 -6.14 -4.23 -3.56
N ARG A 41 -7.14 -4.67 -2.79
CA ARG A 41 -6.91 -5.55 -1.64
C ARG A 41 -6.22 -6.83 -2.10
N VAL A 42 -5.22 -7.27 -1.35
CA VAL A 42 -4.33 -8.36 -1.77
C VAL A 42 -4.55 -9.63 -0.97
N GLY A 43 -4.94 -9.50 0.29
CA GLY A 43 -5.10 -10.62 1.20
C GLY A 43 -6.15 -10.35 2.28
N ASN A 44 -6.22 -11.28 3.21
CA ASN A 44 -7.09 -11.18 4.39
C ASN A 44 -6.44 -10.35 5.50
N GLU A 45 -7.13 -10.27 6.64
CA GLU A 45 -6.65 -9.58 7.83
C GLU A 45 -5.26 -10.06 8.30
N VAL A 46 -4.98 -11.37 8.20
CA VAL A 46 -3.66 -11.93 8.56
C VAL A 46 -2.57 -11.36 7.66
N TYR A 47 -2.82 -11.25 6.36
CA TYR A 47 -1.85 -10.65 5.44
C TYR A 47 -1.64 -9.15 5.71
N ALA A 48 -2.72 -8.40 5.97
CA ALA A 48 -2.63 -6.99 6.33
C ALA A 48 -1.79 -6.79 7.61
N LYS A 49 -1.99 -7.66 8.62
CA LYS A 49 -1.21 -7.71 9.86
C LYS A 49 0.26 -8.03 9.64
N ILE A 50 0.60 -8.91 8.69
CA ILE A 50 1.99 -9.19 8.32
C ILE A 50 2.66 -7.90 7.83
N ILE A 51 2.06 -7.17 6.88
CA ILE A 51 2.63 -5.90 6.42
C ILE A 51 2.74 -4.89 7.56
N MET A 52 1.71 -4.77 8.39
CA MET A 52 1.70 -3.85 9.53
C MET A 52 2.82 -4.14 10.53
N ASN A 53 2.99 -5.39 10.95
CA ASN A 53 3.98 -5.77 11.94
C ASN A 53 5.40 -5.76 11.36
N GLU A 54 5.55 -6.24 10.12
CA GLU A 54 6.86 -6.40 9.49
C GLU A 54 7.37 -5.11 8.85
N LEU A 55 6.52 -4.20 8.38
CA LEU A 55 6.98 -3.02 7.65
C LEU A 55 6.57 -1.68 8.29
N ILE A 56 5.62 -1.67 9.25
CA ILE A 56 5.10 -0.41 9.81
C ILE A 56 5.47 -0.25 11.29
N PHE A 57 5.16 -1.23 12.14
CA PHE A 57 5.36 -1.15 13.59
C PHE A 57 6.74 -1.59 14.07
N GLN A 58 7.69 -1.83 13.17
CA GLN A 58 9.00 -2.29 13.58
C GLN A 58 9.72 -1.27 14.47
N THR A 59 10.32 -1.79 15.54
CA THR A 59 11.13 -1.06 16.51
C THR A 59 12.61 -1.01 16.13
N THR A 60 12.97 -1.50 14.94
CA THR A 60 14.36 -1.48 14.47
C THR A 60 14.81 -0.04 14.19
N PRO A 61 16.12 0.27 14.28
CA PRO A 61 16.65 1.61 13.97
C PRO A 61 16.45 2.02 12.49
N LEU A 62 16.05 1.09 11.62
CA LEU A 62 15.77 1.34 10.21
C LEU A 62 14.25 1.38 10.01
N LYS A 63 13.73 2.55 9.66
CA LYS A 63 12.28 2.77 9.57
C LYS A 63 11.79 2.45 8.16
N HIS A 64 11.22 1.26 7.98
CA HIS A 64 10.49 0.91 6.77
C HIS A 64 9.33 1.89 6.54
N HIS A 65 9.04 2.17 5.27
CA HIS A 65 7.95 3.06 4.88
C HIS A 65 6.97 2.30 3.99
N VAL A 66 5.70 2.36 4.35
CA VAL A 66 4.59 1.83 3.56
C VAL A 66 3.63 2.96 3.29
N SER A 67 3.21 3.12 2.04
CA SER A 67 2.22 4.11 1.63
C SER A 67 1.36 3.55 0.51
N ARG A 68 0.05 3.58 0.74
CA ARG A 68 -0.98 3.14 -0.21
C ARG A 68 -1.66 4.38 -0.77
N ILE A 69 -1.28 4.80 -1.97
CA ILE A 69 -1.85 6.00 -2.58
C ILE A 69 -3.14 5.62 -3.32
N THR A 70 -4.24 6.23 -2.92
CA THR A 70 -5.58 6.02 -3.51
C THR A 70 -6.11 7.34 -4.06
N HIS A 71 -7.00 7.28 -5.05
CA HIS A 71 -7.54 8.48 -5.68
C HIS A 71 -9.06 8.45 -5.74
N ARG A 72 -9.69 9.48 -5.17
CA ARG A 72 -11.15 9.69 -5.18
C ARG A 72 -11.89 8.40 -4.85
N ASN A 73 -12.71 7.94 -5.78
CA ASN A 73 -13.56 6.77 -5.69
C ASN A 73 -13.14 5.68 -6.70
N ASP A 74 -11.83 5.53 -6.90
CA ASP A 74 -11.23 4.49 -7.74
C ASP A 74 -11.74 3.10 -7.36
N VAL A 75 -12.48 2.46 -8.28
CA VAL A 75 -13.07 1.13 -8.05
C VAL A 75 -12.03 0.05 -7.71
N ILE A 76 -10.79 0.16 -8.21
CA ILE A 76 -9.78 -0.90 -8.06
C ILE A 76 -9.37 -1.04 -6.60
N THR A 77 -9.27 0.05 -5.86
CA THR A 77 -8.92 0.03 -4.43
C THR A 77 -10.02 -0.62 -3.58
N HIS A 78 -11.24 -0.76 -4.10
CA HIS A 78 -12.35 -1.42 -3.43
C HIS A 78 -12.48 -2.91 -3.76
N LEU A 79 -11.57 -3.47 -4.58
CA LEU A 79 -11.58 -4.86 -5.01
C LEU A 79 -10.38 -5.64 -4.44
N PRO A 80 -10.52 -6.93 -4.11
CA PRO A 80 -11.79 -7.61 -3.88
C PRO A 80 -12.57 -6.98 -2.71
N PRO A 81 -13.90 -7.21 -2.61
CA PRO A 81 -14.73 -6.58 -1.58
C PRO A 81 -14.31 -6.99 -0.16
N SER A 82 -14.34 -6.05 0.79
CA SER A 82 -14.07 -6.33 2.21
C SER A 82 -15.03 -7.35 2.82
N LYS A 83 -16.29 -7.38 2.36
CA LYS A 83 -17.29 -8.39 2.73
C LYS A 83 -16.88 -9.83 2.38
N SER A 84 -15.91 -10.00 1.47
CA SER A 84 -15.32 -11.30 1.13
C SER A 84 -14.09 -11.65 1.98
N GLY A 85 -13.81 -10.89 3.05
CA GLY A 85 -12.71 -11.14 3.99
C GLY A 85 -11.37 -10.55 3.57
N PHE A 86 -11.34 -9.71 2.53
CA PHE A 86 -10.14 -9.00 2.10
C PHE A 86 -9.96 -7.71 2.89
N VAL A 87 -8.74 -7.42 3.30
CA VAL A 87 -8.41 -6.25 4.14
C VAL A 87 -7.17 -5.57 3.56
N HIS A 88 -7.17 -4.25 3.53
CA HIS A 88 -5.99 -3.48 3.16
C HIS A 88 -4.95 -3.49 4.28
N HIS A 89 -3.68 -3.44 3.92
CA HIS A 89 -2.68 -3.00 4.89
C HIS A 89 -2.83 -1.49 5.14
N PRO A 90 -2.44 -0.99 6.32
CA PRO A 90 -2.64 0.41 6.69
C PRO A 90 -1.68 1.37 5.97
N HIS A 91 -1.85 2.68 6.25
CA HIS A 91 -1.14 3.84 5.66
C HIS A 91 -1.62 4.24 4.27
N GLU A 92 -2.93 4.43 4.12
CA GLU A 92 -3.53 5.08 2.99
C GLU A 92 -3.23 6.58 2.97
N ILE A 93 -2.83 7.04 1.79
CA ILE A 93 -2.74 8.45 1.42
C ILE A 93 -3.82 8.65 0.36
N TRP A 94 -4.93 9.27 0.76
CA TRP A 94 -6.07 9.49 -0.11
C TRP A 94 -5.98 10.84 -0.81
N VAL A 95 -5.88 10.81 -2.13
CA VAL A 95 -5.89 11.98 -3.00
C VAL A 95 -7.33 12.24 -3.40
N LYS A 96 -7.92 13.34 -2.90
CA LYS A 96 -9.30 13.71 -3.22
C LYS A 96 -9.36 14.57 -4.50
N ASN A 97 -8.37 15.41 -4.70
CA ASN A 97 -8.12 16.15 -5.93
C ASN A 97 -6.64 16.57 -5.99
N ILE A 98 -6.25 17.33 -7.01
CA ILE A 98 -4.85 17.72 -7.26
C ILE A 98 -4.20 18.47 -6.08
N ASP A 99 -4.97 19.25 -5.31
CA ASP A 99 -4.47 20.07 -4.21
C ASP A 99 -4.83 19.51 -2.81
N GLU A 100 -5.71 18.50 -2.74
CA GLU A 100 -6.22 17.92 -1.50
C GLU A 100 -5.79 16.45 -1.34
N THR A 101 -4.87 16.22 -0.40
CA THR A 101 -4.39 14.89 -0.01
C THR A 101 -4.51 14.70 1.51
N TYR A 102 -4.97 13.52 1.93
CA TYR A 102 -5.24 13.18 3.32
C TYR A 102 -4.47 11.92 3.73
N ILE A 103 -3.94 11.89 4.94
CA ILE A 103 -3.40 10.68 5.57
C ILE A 103 -4.54 10.05 6.36
N CYS A 104 -4.89 8.82 6.01
CA CYS A 104 -6.04 8.12 6.57
C CYS A 104 -5.69 7.40 7.88
N ARG A 105 -6.69 7.24 8.74
CA ARG A 105 -6.57 6.53 10.01
C ARG A 105 -6.93 5.06 9.84
N ASP A 106 -6.05 4.32 9.21
CA ASP A 106 -6.30 2.91 8.86
C ASP A 106 -5.88 1.91 9.94
N ILE A 107 -5.66 2.40 11.16
CA ILE A 107 -5.30 1.59 12.32
C ILE A 107 -6.28 1.96 13.43
N ASP A 108 -7.07 0.97 13.85
CA ASP A 108 -8.00 1.10 14.97
C ASP A 108 -7.70 0.04 16.03
N TYR A 109 -7.49 0.47 17.27
CA TYR A 109 -7.04 -0.40 18.38
C TYR A 109 -5.84 -1.30 18.07
N GLY A 110 -4.94 -0.85 17.19
CA GLY A 110 -3.75 -1.60 16.79
C GLY A 110 -4.00 -2.61 15.67
N GLU A 111 -5.18 -2.58 15.04
CA GLU A 111 -5.57 -3.49 13.95
C GLU A 111 -5.81 -2.75 12.64
N PRO A 112 -5.55 -3.39 11.48
CA PRO A 112 -5.86 -2.80 10.18
C PRO A 112 -7.36 -2.53 10.05
N SER A 113 -7.71 -1.32 9.65
CA SER A 113 -9.10 -0.87 9.48
C SER A 113 -9.20 0.07 8.27
N ASP A 114 -10.37 0.12 7.62
CA ASP A 114 -10.62 1.04 6.51
C ASP A 114 -11.16 2.38 7.08
N ASP A 115 -10.55 3.52 6.79
CA ASP A 115 -11.04 4.85 7.23
C ASP A 115 -12.18 5.38 6.35
N LEU A 116 -13.40 5.42 6.89
CA LEU A 116 -14.60 5.91 6.19
C LEU A 116 -14.56 7.41 5.85
N SER A 117 -13.62 8.18 6.40
CA SER A 117 -13.40 9.58 5.99
C SER A 117 -12.53 9.72 4.74
N CYS A 118 -11.93 8.61 4.28
CA CYS A 118 -11.09 8.50 3.08
C CYS A 118 -11.80 7.74 1.94
N SER A 119 -11.03 7.06 1.06
CA SER A 119 -11.59 6.35 -0.10
C SER A 119 -12.64 5.33 0.30
N ALA A 120 -12.47 4.64 1.44
CA ALA A 120 -13.42 3.63 1.92
C ALA A 120 -14.85 4.16 2.13
N GLY A 121 -15.02 5.47 2.34
CA GLY A 121 -16.32 6.13 2.46
C GLY A 121 -17.04 6.41 1.14
N ALA A 122 -16.44 6.09 -0.01
CA ALA A 122 -17.03 6.35 -1.32
C ALA A 122 -18.37 5.62 -1.52
N LEU A 123 -19.39 6.35 -1.99
CA LEU A 123 -20.75 5.82 -2.20
C LEU A 123 -20.96 5.24 -3.61
N PHE A 124 -20.12 5.62 -4.56
CA PHE A 124 -20.16 5.20 -5.97
C PHE A 124 -18.73 5.06 -6.45
N PHE A 125 -18.47 4.17 -7.41
CA PHE A 125 -17.12 3.91 -7.90
C PHE A 125 -16.94 4.38 -9.33
N ASP A 126 -15.72 4.79 -9.67
CA ASP A 126 -15.34 5.24 -11.00
C ASP A 126 -14.03 4.55 -11.40
N ILE A 127 -14.02 3.89 -12.56
CA ILE A 127 -12.82 3.25 -13.09
C ILE A 127 -11.90 4.25 -13.82
N SER A 128 -12.46 5.36 -14.30
CA SER A 128 -11.70 6.36 -15.04
C SER A 128 -10.65 7.07 -14.17
N VAL A 129 -10.95 7.24 -12.87
CA VAL A 129 -10.04 7.86 -11.89
C VAL A 129 -8.88 6.96 -11.47
N HIS A 130 -8.87 5.68 -11.87
CA HIS A 130 -7.72 4.78 -11.70
C HIS A 130 -6.54 5.16 -12.61
N LEU A 131 -6.83 5.78 -13.75
CA LEU A 131 -5.84 6.06 -14.80
C LEU A 131 -5.12 7.40 -14.59
N PHE A 132 -5.45 8.15 -13.54
CA PHE A 132 -4.78 9.40 -13.24
C PHE A 132 -4.80 9.69 -11.74
N ILE A 133 -3.73 10.30 -11.26
CA ILE A 133 -3.62 10.78 -9.88
C ILE A 133 -2.82 12.07 -9.86
N TRP A 134 -3.25 13.06 -9.07
CA TRP A 134 -2.74 14.43 -9.19
C TRP A 134 -2.76 14.91 -10.65
N ASP A 135 -1.61 15.25 -11.23
CA ASP A 135 -1.39 15.64 -12.63
C ASP A 135 -0.75 14.52 -13.49
N ILE A 136 -0.63 13.30 -12.96
CA ILE A 136 0.04 12.17 -13.61
C ILE A 136 -1.00 11.23 -14.22
N ASN A 137 -0.82 10.88 -15.50
CA ASN A 137 -1.64 9.89 -16.20
C ASN A 137 -0.91 8.54 -16.32
N PHE A 138 -1.55 7.47 -15.86
CA PHE A 138 -1.13 6.08 -16.04
C PHE A 138 -1.83 5.49 -17.25
N THR A 139 -1.35 5.84 -18.45
CA THR A 139 -1.88 5.27 -19.69
C THR A 139 -1.05 4.07 -20.14
N PRO A 140 -1.59 3.17 -20.99
CA PRO A 140 -0.82 2.07 -21.58
C PRO A 140 0.38 2.53 -22.43
N LEU A 141 0.38 3.80 -22.85
CA LEU A 141 1.46 4.40 -23.61
C LEU A 141 2.41 5.10 -22.65
N CYS A 142 3.42 4.38 -22.17
CA CYS A 142 4.56 5.00 -21.51
C CYS A 142 5.48 5.59 -22.59
N THR A 143 5.30 6.86 -22.93
CA THR A 143 6.34 7.61 -23.67
C THR A 143 7.30 8.17 -22.64
N CYS A 144 8.57 7.77 -22.71
CA CYS A 144 9.62 8.54 -22.05
C CYS A 144 9.70 9.88 -22.77
N ASP A 145 9.52 11.00 -22.06
CA ASP A 145 9.89 12.30 -22.59
C ASP A 145 11.39 12.24 -22.95
N THR A 146 11.67 12.41 -24.24
CA THR A 146 13.04 12.45 -24.81
C THR A 146 13.64 13.83 -24.69
#